data_AF-A0A7J5ZZ24-F1
#
_entry.id   AF-A0A7J5ZZ24-F1
#
_cell.length_a   1.000
_cell.length_b   1.000
_cell.length_c   1.000
_cell.angle_alpha   90.00
_cell.angle_beta   90.00
_cell.angle_gamma   90.00
#
_symmetry.space_group_name_H-M   'P 1'
#
loop_
_entity.id
_entity.type
_entity.pdbx_description
1 polymer ?
#
loop_
_entity_poly.entity_id
_entity_poly.type
_entity_poly.pdbx_seq_one_letter_code
_entity_poly.pdbx_strand_id
1 'polypeptide(L)'
;MGRKLDLSGLTDDEAEHVLRVVRRDMKLRKKEEDRLSDLKHELEEEGARCLLLAKQCGFNEQCCIRCCGPFSFFLKPRRVCLDCRYNVCKACCSYRQHKNGYVCVFCHKSRILVLALAEVTRGTVVEPVPVCGDDIER
;
A
#
# COMPACT_ATOMS: atom_id res chain seq x y z
N MET A 1 -5.47 26.97 18.80
CA MET A 1 -6.84 27.44 19.10
C MET A 1 -7.63 27.47 17.80
N GLY A 2 -8.73 26.74 17.71
CA GLY A 2 -9.57 26.74 16.50
C GLY A 2 -10.41 28.01 16.42
N ARG A 3 -10.44 28.66 15.25
CA ARG A 3 -11.38 29.77 14.99
C ARG A 3 -12.79 29.19 14.89
N LYS A 4 -13.73 29.72 15.66
CA LYS A 4 -15.14 29.30 15.58
C LYS A 4 -15.72 29.84 14.26
N LEU A 5 -16.27 28.97 13.41
CA LEU A 5 -17.09 29.43 12.29
C LEU A 5 -18.41 29.95 12.85
N ASP A 6 -18.81 31.15 12.44
CA ASP A 6 -20.17 31.62 12.65
C ASP A 6 -21.04 31.12 11.49
N LEU A 7 -22.19 30.56 11.84
CA LEU A 7 -23.17 29.95 10.93
C LEU A 7 -24.57 30.59 11.10
N SER A 8 -24.69 31.63 11.93
CA SER A 8 -25.96 32.29 12.28
C SER A 8 -26.66 33.01 11.12
N GLY A 9 -25.94 33.28 10.02
CA GLY A 9 -26.48 33.92 8.82
C GLY A 9 -27.07 32.97 7.77
N LEU A 10 -27.13 31.66 8.03
CA LEU A 10 -27.74 30.68 7.12
C LEU A 10 -29.25 30.55 7.36
N THR A 11 -30.02 30.42 6.28
CA THR A 11 -31.41 29.93 6.36
C THR A 11 -31.43 28.41 6.58
N ASP A 12 -32.55 27.87 7.06
CA ASP A 12 -32.69 26.43 7.35
C ASP A 12 -32.44 25.54 6.11
N ASP A 13 -32.89 25.98 4.93
CA ASP A 13 -32.67 25.27 3.66
C ASP A 13 -31.19 25.24 3.25
N GLU A 14 -30.48 26.35 3.42
CA GLU A 14 -29.04 26.43 3.18
C GLU A 14 -28.26 25.58 4.20
N ALA A 15 -28.66 25.61 5.47
CA ALA A 15 -28.07 24.80 6.52
C ALA A 15 -28.23 23.30 6.24
N GLU A 16 -29.42 22.82 5.87
CA GLU A 16 -29.61 21.41 5.50
C GLU A 16 -28.93 21.05 4.16
N HIS A 17 -28.78 21.98 3.22
CA HIS A 17 -27.94 21.77 2.04
C HIS A 17 -26.46 21.56 2.43
N VAL A 18 -25.90 22.45 3.26
CA VAL A 18 -24.52 22.35 3.77
C VAL A 18 -24.32 21.06 4.56
N LEU A 19 -25.24 20.71 5.46
CA LEU A 19 -25.20 19.45 6.20
C LEU A 19 -25.21 18.23 5.27
N ARG A 20 -25.97 18.26 4.17
CA ARG A 20 -25.99 17.19 3.15
C ARG A 20 -24.68 17.07 2.36
N VAL A 21 -23.95 18.16 2.17
CA VAL A 21 -22.58 18.15 1.61
C VAL A 21 -21.62 17.55 2.63
N VAL A 22 -21.60 18.06 3.86
CA VAL A 22 -20.72 17.59 4.95
C VAL A 22 -20.94 16.10 5.26
N ARG A 23 -22.19 15.66 5.41
CA ARG A 23 -22.53 14.23 5.65
C ARG A 23 -22.05 13.31 4.51
N ARG A 24 -21.96 13.80 3.27
CA ARG A 24 -21.40 13.03 2.14
C ARG A 24 -19.87 13.03 2.17
N ASP A 25 -19.23 14.16 2.43
CA ASP A 25 -17.78 14.26 2.57
C ASP A 25 -17.26 13.35 3.70
N MET A 26 -17.91 13.37 4.87
CA MET A 26 -17.57 12.48 5.99
C MET A 26 -17.70 10.99 5.63
N LYS A 27 -18.73 10.60 4.85
CA LYS A 27 -18.87 9.22 4.35
C LYS A 27 -17.78 8.84 3.36
N LEU A 28 -17.34 9.76 2.50
CA LEU A 28 -16.24 9.53 1.56
C LEU A 28 -14.91 9.39 2.30
N ARG A 29 -14.61 10.28 3.25
CA ARG A 29 -13.40 10.20 4.09
C ARG A 29 -13.34 8.90 4.87
N LYS A 30 -14.43 8.52 5.56
CA LYS A 30 -14.47 7.26 6.30
C LYS A 30 -14.23 6.05 5.38
N LYS A 31 -14.87 6.01 4.20
CA LYS A 31 -14.66 4.91 3.25
C LYS A 31 -13.21 4.80 2.79
N GLU A 32 -12.52 5.93 2.62
CA GLU A 32 -11.09 5.94 2.26
C GLU A 32 -10.21 5.53 3.44
N GLU A 33 -10.52 5.98 4.66
CA GLU A 33 -9.85 5.56 5.91
C GLU A 33 -9.96 4.04 6.12
N ASP A 34 -11.18 3.48 6.03
CA ASP A 34 -11.45 2.04 6.09
C ASP A 34 -10.59 1.30 5.01
N ARG A 35 -10.60 1.79 3.76
CA ARG A 35 -9.83 1.19 2.64
C ARG A 35 -8.31 1.24 2.84
N LEU A 36 -7.78 2.30 3.44
CA LEU A 36 -6.36 2.43 3.74
C LEU A 36 -5.94 1.58 4.94
N SER A 37 -6.84 1.42 5.93
CA SER A 37 -6.65 0.50 7.06
C SER A 37 -6.57 -0.95 6.59
N ASP A 38 -7.51 -1.40 5.76
CA ASP A 38 -7.51 -2.75 5.17
C ASP A 38 -6.22 -3.01 4.37
N LEU A 39 -5.80 -2.04 3.54
CA LEU A 39 -4.58 -2.14 2.74
C LEU A 39 -3.31 -2.17 3.61
N LYS A 40 -3.28 -1.43 4.72
CA LYS A 40 -2.18 -1.47 5.69
C LYS A 40 -2.08 -2.85 6.33
N HIS A 41 -3.20 -3.40 6.81
CA HIS A 41 -3.24 -4.71 7.43
C HIS A 41 -2.79 -5.83 6.47
N GLU A 42 -3.28 -5.82 5.21
CA GLU A 42 -2.85 -6.78 4.18
C GLU A 42 -1.32 -6.76 3.98
N LEU A 43 -0.71 -5.57 4.01
CA LEU A 43 0.73 -5.39 3.85
C LEU A 43 1.53 -5.80 5.09
N GLU A 44 0.98 -5.66 6.30
CA GLU A 44 1.62 -6.15 7.52
C GLU A 44 1.67 -7.68 7.55
N GLU A 45 0.56 -8.36 7.24
CA GLU A 45 0.49 -9.82 7.17
C GLU A 45 1.42 -10.40 6.08
N GLU A 46 1.33 -9.88 4.86
CA GLU A 46 2.14 -10.32 3.71
C GLU A 46 3.63 -9.93 3.90
N GLY A 47 3.91 -8.87 4.66
CA GLY A 47 5.25 -8.48 5.11
C GLY A 47 5.85 -9.51 6.06
N ALA A 48 5.14 -9.82 7.15
CA ALA A 48 5.55 -10.84 8.13
C ALA A 48 5.77 -12.22 7.46
N ARG A 49 4.85 -12.61 6.57
CA ARG A 49 4.99 -13.82 5.74
C ARG A 49 6.29 -13.82 4.93
N CYS A 50 6.62 -12.71 4.26
CA CYS A 50 7.84 -12.61 3.46
C CYS A 50 9.12 -12.73 4.32
N LEU A 51 9.14 -12.15 5.52
CA LEU A 51 10.28 -12.26 6.44
C LEU A 51 10.52 -13.72 6.89
N LEU A 52 9.45 -14.49 7.11
CA LEU A 52 9.55 -15.92 7.43
C LEU A 52 10.07 -16.74 6.24
N LEU A 53 9.59 -16.46 5.03
CA LEU A 53 10.01 -17.15 3.81
C LEU A 53 11.43 -16.80 3.37
N ALA A 54 11.88 -15.56 3.58
CA ALA A 54 13.24 -15.11 3.25
C ALA A 54 14.31 -15.80 4.10
N LYS A 55 13.98 -16.17 5.35
CA LYS A 55 14.87 -16.93 6.25
C LYS A 55 15.02 -18.41 5.87
N GLN A 56 14.20 -18.92 4.94
CA GLN A 56 14.32 -20.29 4.45
C GLN A 56 15.37 -20.37 3.34
N CYS A 57 16.46 -21.08 3.61
CA CYS A 57 17.59 -21.23 2.69
C CYS A 57 17.13 -21.66 1.29
N GLY A 58 17.53 -20.90 0.25
CA GLY A 58 17.19 -21.17 -1.15
C GLY A 58 15.73 -20.95 -1.55
N PHE A 59 14.80 -20.63 -0.61
CA PHE A 59 13.37 -20.54 -0.94
C PHE A 59 13.10 -19.53 -2.05
N ASN A 60 13.64 -18.31 -1.96
CA ASN A 60 13.40 -17.30 -2.98
C ASN A 60 14.25 -17.46 -4.26
N GLU A 61 15.18 -18.42 -4.29
CA GLU A 61 15.90 -18.77 -5.53
C GLU A 61 15.03 -19.70 -6.39
N GLN A 62 14.25 -20.55 -5.72
CA GLN A 62 13.42 -21.62 -6.27
C GLN A 62 11.94 -21.23 -6.43
N CYS A 63 11.42 -20.35 -5.57
CA CYS A 63 10.00 -19.99 -5.48
C CYS A 63 9.74 -18.47 -5.45
N CYS A 64 8.61 -18.07 -6.03
CA CYS A 64 8.11 -16.69 -5.96
C CYS A 64 7.76 -16.32 -4.51
N ILE A 65 8.36 -15.25 -3.97
CA ILE A 65 8.14 -14.85 -2.56
C ILE A 65 6.65 -14.57 -2.23
N ARG A 66 5.86 -14.17 -3.24
CA ARG A 66 4.46 -13.73 -3.09
C ARG A 66 3.44 -14.87 -3.16
N CYS A 67 3.53 -15.72 -4.17
CA CYS A 67 2.57 -16.81 -4.36
C CYS A 67 3.09 -18.19 -3.93
N CYS A 68 4.32 -18.26 -3.39
CA CYS A 68 5.06 -19.48 -3.05
C CYS A 68 5.21 -20.52 -4.18
N GLY A 69 4.73 -20.22 -5.39
CA GLY A 69 4.83 -21.13 -6.53
C GLY A 69 6.27 -21.22 -7.06
N PRO A 70 6.73 -22.42 -7.45
CA PRO A 70 8.07 -22.61 -7.97
C PRO A 70 8.28 -21.86 -9.29
N PHE A 71 9.51 -21.41 -9.50
CA PHE A 71 9.98 -20.93 -10.80
C PHE A 71 10.19 -22.12 -11.73
N SER A 72 9.89 -21.92 -13.01
CA SER A 72 10.25 -22.84 -14.07
C SER A 72 10.57 -22.04 -15.32
N PHE A 73 11.62 -22.41 -16.03
CA PHE A 73 12.16 -21.64 -17.14
C PHE A 73 11.09 -21.31 -18.20
N PHE A 74 10.22 -22.28 -18.52
CA PHE A 74 9.20 -22.16 -19.56
C PHE A 74 7.87 -21.55 -19.10
N LEU A 75 7.38 -21.88 -17.89
CA LEU A 75 6.00 -21.52 -17.46
C LEU A 75 5.97 -20.38 -16.43
N LYS A 76 6.97 -20.30 -15.54
CA LYS A 76 7.07 -19.28 -14.49
C LYS A 76 8.49 -18.70 -14.45
N PRO A 77 8.93 -17.94 -15.47
CA PRO A 77 10.24 -17.30 -15.48
C PRO A 77 10.39 -16.33 -14.31
N ARG A 78 11.58 -16.35 -13.71
CA ARG A 78 11.98 -15.57 -12.55
C ARG A 78 12.24 -14.10 -12.92
N ARG A 79 11.85 -13.16 -12.06
CA ARG A 79 12.10 -11.72 -12.21
C ARG A 79 12.47 -11.10 -10.87
N VAL A 80 13.41 -10.17 -10.87
CA VAL A 80 13.83 -9.44 -9.65
C VAL A 80 12.95 -8.21 -9.46
N CYS A 81 12.42 -8.00 -8.25
CA CYS A 81 11.75 -6.76 -7.88
C CYS A 81 12.78 -5.62 -7.77
N LEU A 82 12.54 -4.49 -8.44
CA LEU A 82 13.40 -3.30 -8.33
C LEU A 82 13.43 -2.72 -6.91
N ASP A 83 12.28 -2.71 -6.23
CA ASP A 83 12.12 -1.98 -4.98
C ASP A 83 12.54 -2.84 -3.76
N CYS A 84 12.42 -4.17 -3.79
CA CYS A 84 12.87 -5.04 -2.68
C CYS A 84 13.68 -6.30 -3.04
N ARG A 85 14.24 -6.37 -4.26
CA ARG A 85 15.23 -7.37 -4.70
C ARG A 85 14.81 -8.86 -4.69
N TYR A 86 13.71 -9.24 -4.03
CA TYR A 86 13.17 -10.59 -4.08
C TYR A 86 12.73 -10.99 -5.50
N ASN A 87 12.91 -12.28 -5.79
CA ASN A 87 12.44 -12.92 -7.00
C ASN A 87 10.91 -13.14 -6.96
N VAL A 88 10.26 -12.83 -8.08
CA VAL A 88 8.82 -12.92 -8.29
C VAL A 88 8.49 -13.45 -9.68
N CYS A 89 7.32 -14.09 -9.84
CA CYS A 89 6.84 -14.59 -11.12
C CYS A 89 6.04 -13.52 -11.89
N LYS A 90 5.71 -13.79 -13.16
CA LYS A 90 4.96 -12.85 -14.03
C LYS A 90 3.64 -12.35 -13.43
N ALA A 91 2.90 -13.20 -12.72
CA ALA A 91 1.61 -12.83 -12.12
C ALA A 91 1.74 -11.95 -10.85
N CYS A 92 2.90 -11.97 -10.20
CA CYS A 92 3.14 -11.25 -8.94
C CYS A 92 3.93 -9.95 -9.12
N CYS A 93 4.08 -9.46 -10.35
CA CYS A 93 4.76 -8.19 -10.65
C CYS A 93 4.20 -7.47 -11.87
N SER A 94 4.35 -6.14 -11.88
CA SER A 94 4.09 -5.27 -13.03
C SER A 94 5.39 -4.61 -13.50
N TYR A 95 5.45 -4.18 -14.76
CA TYR A 95 6.61 -3.48 -15.31
C TYR A 95 6.47 -1.96 -15.14
N ARG A 96 7.44 -1.31 -14.48
CA ARG A 96 7.60 0.15 -14.46
C ARG A 96 8.39 0.58 -15.70
N GLN A 97 7.75 1.24 -16.66
CA GLN A 97 8.43 1.85 -17.82
C GLN A 97 9.49 2.86 -17.36
N HIS A 98 9.15 3.86 -16.54
CA HIS A 98 10.09 4.90 -16.09
C HIS A 98 11.31 4.36 -15.31
N LYS A 99 11.23 3.19 -14.66
CA LYS A 99 12.39 2.55 -14.00
C LYS A 99 12.97 1.37 -14.80
N ASN A 100 12.50 1.12 -16.02
CA ASN A 100 12.89 0.00 -16.89
C ASN A 100 12.96 -1.39 -16.21
N GLY A 101 12.02 -1.72 -15.31
CA GLY A 101 12.07 -2.99 -14.59
C GLY A 101 10.81 -3.36 -13.82
N TYR A 102 10.84 -4.52 -13.16
CA TYR A 102 9.67 -5.13 -12.52
C TYR A 102 9.51 -4.71 -11.06
N VAL A 103 8.27 -4.51 -10.63
CA VAL A 103 7.92 -4.27 -9.22
C VAL A 103 6.85 -5.24 -8.78
N CYS A 104 7.05 -5.86 -7.61
CA CYS A 104 6.10 -6.82 -7.08
C CYS A 104 4.80 -6.16 -6.60
N VAL A 105 3.71 -6.92 -6.57
CA VAL A 105 2.38 -6.42 -6.15
C VAL A 105 2.42 -5.74 -4.78
N PHE A 106 3.18 -6.29 -3.84
CA PHE A 106 3.41 -5.68 -2.52
C PHE A 106 4.03 -4.29 -2.62
N CYS A 107 5.23 -4.12 -3.18
CA CYS A 107 5.88 -2.81 -3.32
C CYS A 107 5.01 -1.80 -4.08
N HIS A 108 4.21 -2.27 -5.04
CA HIS A 108 3.24 -1.43 -5.74
C HIS A 108 2.14 -0.93 -4.78
N LYS A 109 1.55 -1.82 -3.99
CA LYS A 109 0.57 -1.52 -2.92
C LYS A 109 1.15 -0.65 -1.81
N SER A 110 2.31 -0.98 -1.25
CA SER A 110 2.99 -0.18 -0.22
C SER A 110 3.21 1.26 -0.67
N ARG A 111 3.63 1.46 -1.92
CA ARG A 111 3.81 2.82 -2.47
C ARG A 111 2.48 3.56 -2.64
N ILE A 112 1.38 2.88 -3.01
CA ILE A 112 0.04 3.50 -3.04
C ILE A 112 -0.37 3.93 -1.63
N LEU A 113 -0.17 3.07 -0.63
CA LEU A 113 -0.47 3.38 0.77
C LEU A 113 0.34 4.59 1.26
N VAL A 114 1.66 4.63 1.02
CA VAL A 114 2.52 5.77 1.40
C VAL A 114 2.07 7.08 0.74
N LEU A 115 1.71 7.05 -0.56
CA LEU A 115 1.23 8.23 -1.27
C LEU A 115 -0.13 8.71 -0.75
N ALA A 116 -1.09 7.81 -0.57
CA ALA A 116 -2.42 8.16 -0.07
C ALA A 116 -2.38 8.66 1.39
N LEU A 117 -1.53 8.05 2.24
CA LEU A 117 -1.31 8.55 3.60
C LEU A 117 -0.69 9.95 3.56
N ALA A 118 0.31 10.22 2.72
CA ALA A 118 0.89 11.56 2.58
C ALA A 118 -0.11 12.64 2.10
N GLU A 119 -1.13 12.26 1.32
CA GLU A 119 -2.24 13.17 0.94
C GLU A 119 -3.18 13.47 2.12
N VAL A 120 -3.42 12.47 2.98
CA VAL A 120 -4.25 12.59 4.20
C VAL A 120 -3.50 13.31 5.34
N THR A 121 -2.19 13.09 5.48
CA THR A 121 -1.38 13.51 6.64
C THR A 121 -0.54 14.76 6.38
N ARG A 122 -1.13 15.84 5.84
CA ARG A 122 -0.47 17.17 5.80
C ARG A 122 -0.14 17.66 7.22
N GLY A 123 1.02 17.26 7.74
CA GLY A 123 1.52 17.62 9.08
C GLY A 123 1.77 16.46 10.05
N THR A 124 1.47 15.19 9.70
CA THR A 124 1.73 14.03 10.58
C THR A 124 2.76 13.07 9.99
N VAL A 125 3.72 12.66 10.82
CA VAL A 125 4.73 11.65 10.48
C VAL A 125 4.02 10.30 10.37
N VAL A 126 4.00 9.74 9.16
CA VAL A 126 3.54 8.37 8.93
C VAL A 126 4.68 7.43 9.32
N GLU A 127 4.40 6.41 10.14
CA GLU A 127 5.40 5.36 10.36
C GLU A 127 5.78 4.69 9.03
N PRO A 128 7.05 4.35 8.82
CA PRO A 128 7.48 3.73 7.57
C PRO A 128 6.74 2.40 7.36
N VAL A 129 5.98 2.32 6.27
CA VAL A 129 5.32 1.07 5.86
C VAL A 129 6.42 0.00 5.69
N PRO A 130 6.31 -1.18 6.32
CA PRO A 130 7.36 -2.19 6.30
C PRO A 130 7.74 -2.54 4.86
N VAL A 131 9.00 -2.29 4.50
CA VAL A 131 9.52 -2.64 3.19
C VAL A 131 9.90 -4.11 3.24
N CYS A 132 9.60 -4.85 2.16
CA CYS A 132 10.16 -6.19 2.05
C CYS A 132 11.69 -6.08 2.00
N GLY A 133 12.41 -6.84 2.83
CA GLY A 133 13.85 -7.05 2.64
C GLY A 133 14.80 -6.01 3.24
N ASP A 134 14.37 -5.18 4.20
CA ASP A 134 15.32 -4.37 5.01
C ASP A 134 16.29 -5.25 5.84
N ASP A 135 16.00 -6.56 5.98
CA ASP A 135 16.84 -7.57 6.64
C ASP A 135 17.86 -8.29 5.70
N ILE A 136 17.98 -7.93 4.41
CA ILE A 136 18.91 -8.61 3.47
C ILE A 136 20.35 -8.03 3.55
N GLU A 137 20.82 -7.73 4.76
CA GLU A 137 22.23 -7.48 5.09
C GLU A 137 22.63 -8.19 6.39
N ARG A 138 22.64 -9.52 6.37
CA ARG A 138 23.42 -10.39 7.29
C ARG A 138 23.57 -11.81 6.74
#